data_AF-A0A6H9Y750-F1
#
_entry.id   AF-A0A6H9Y750-F1
#
_cell.length_a   1.000
_cell.length_b   1.000
_cell.length_c   1.000
_cell.angle_alpha   90.00
_cell.angle_beta   90.00
_cell.angle_gamma   90.00
#
_symmetry.space_group_name_H-M   'P 1'
#
loop_
_entity.id
_entity.type
_entity.pdbx_description
1 polymer ?
#
loop_
_entity_poly.entity_id
_entity_poly.type
_entity_poly.pdbx_seq_one_letter_code
_entity_poly.pdbx_strand_id
1 'polypeptide(L)'
;MAPMTASDLAQVLFTTRLQASDHPTDARVRAAIADRLRVCDADCCAAYVAQEAGDHPEEYAARMRWALTTVCHAYPHADSHLRSRAYDPCHQVAA
;
A
#
# COMPACT_ATOMS: atom_id res chain seq x y z
N MET A 1 -6.99 -16.48 -5.29
CA MET A 1 -6.79 -15.05 -4.98
C MET A 1 -5.43 -14.96 -4.29
N ALA A 2 -4.44 -14.33 -4.93
CA ALA A 2 -3.13 -14.17 -4.32
C ALA A 2 -3.25 -13.34 -3.03
N PRO A 3 -2.40 -13.57 -2.01
CA PRO A 3 -2.38 -12.73 -0.83
C PRO A 3 -2.03 -11.28 -1.23
N MET A 4 -2.80 -10.31 -0.74
CA MET A 4 -2.50 -8.89 -0.97
C MET A 4 -1.17 -8.54 -0.31
N THR A 5 -0.31 -7.88 -1.08
CA THR A 5 0.97 -7.36 -0.58
C THR A 5 0.76 -6.06 0.19
N ALA A 6 1.76 -5.63 0.95
CA ALA A 6 1.72 -4.32 1.59
C ALA A 6 1.67 -3.16 0.57
N SER A 7 2.20 -3.33 -0.65
CA SER A 7 2.02 -2.34 -1.72
C SER A 7 0.57 -2.25 -2.18
N ASP A 8 -0.13 -3.38 -2.34
CA ASP A 8 -1.55 -3.39 -2.74
C ASP A 8 -2.41 -2.71 -1.67
N LEU A 9 -2.17 -3.04 -0.39
CA LEU A 9 -2.87 -2.42 0.74
C LEU A 9 -2.55 -0.91 0.85
N ALA A 10 -1.34 -0.48 0.52
CA ALA A 10 -0.96 0.92 0.50
C ALA A 10 -1.68 1.70 -0.61
N GLN A 11 -1.84 1.12 -1.80
CA GLN A 11 -2.65 1.71 -2.87
C GLN A 11 -4.10 1.87 -2.43
N VAL A 12 -4.67 0.87 -1.75
CA VAL A 12 -6.03 0.98 -1.20
C VAL A 12 -6.10 2.12 -0.18
N LEU A 13 -5.19 2.15 0.79
CA LEU A 13 -5.14 3.20 1.83
C LEU A 13 -4.99 4.60 1.22
N PHE A 14 -4.17 4.73 0.18
CA PHE A 14 -3.96 5.97 -0.56
C PHE A 14 -5.30 6.58 -1.02
N THR A 15 -6.21 5.74 -1.53
CA THR A 15 -7.53 6.16 -2.03
C THR A 15 -8.56 6.47 -0.93
N THR A 16 -8.22 6.28 0.35
CA THR A 16 -9.07 6.65 1.48
C THR A 16 -8.88 8.12 1.87
N ARG A 17 -9.80 8.66 2.65
CA ARG A 17 -9.68 10.01 3.23
C ARG A 17 -8.81 10.07 4.51
N LEU A 18 -8.34 8.93 5.01
CA LEU A 18 -7.54 8.89 6.24
C LEU A 18 -6.21 9.61 6.02
N GLN A 19 -5.73 10.43 6.95
CA GLN A 19 -4.47 11.16 6.79
C GLN A 19 -3.55 11.04 8.01
N ALA A 20 -2.28 11.35 7.83
CA ALA A 20 -1.26 11.25 8.87
C ALA A 20 -1.59 12.08 10.12
N SER A 21 -2.16 13.27 9.92
CA SER A 21 -2.58 14.20 10.99
C SER A 21 -3.75 13.69 11.82
N ASP A 22 -4.51 12.69 11.35
CA ASP A 22 -5.56 12.06 12.14
C ASP A 22 -5.00 11.10 13.21
N HIS A 23 -3.67 10.89 13.21
CA HIS A 23 -2.96 9.93 14.08
C HIS A 23 -3.69 8.58 14.16
N PRO A 24 -3.95 7.92 13.02
CA PRO A 24 -4.81 6.74 12.99
C PRO A 24 -4.17 5.56 13.73
N THR A 25 -4.99 4.84 14.49
CA THR A 25 -4.60 3.55 15.07
C THR A 25 -4.57 2.46 13.99
N ASP A 26 -3.79 1.40 14.21
CA ASP A 26 -3.71 0.28 13.28
C ASP A 26 -5.08 -0.34 12.99
N ALA A 27 -5.95 -0.42 13.99
CA ALA A 27 -7.31 -0.92 13.81
C ALA A 27 -8.12 -0.03 12.86
N ARG A 28 -7.98 1.29 12.96
CA ARG A 28 -8.64 2.25 12.07
C ARG A 28 -8.11 2.17 10.64
N VAL A 29 -6.80 1.98 10.47
CA VAL A 29 -6.18 1.73 9.16
C VAL A 29 -6.76 0.46 8.52
N ARG A 30 -6.79 -0.65 9.27
CA ARG A 30 -7.32 -1.92 8.78
C ARG A 30 -8.79 -1.82 8.39
N ALA A 31 -9.60 -1.14 9.21
CA ALA A 31 -11.01 -0.91 8.91
C ALA A 31 -11.20 -0.08 7.64
N ALA A 32 -10.47 1.04 7.49
CA ALA A 32 -10.58 1.90 6.31
C ALA A 32 -10.21 1.18 5.02
N ILE A 33 -9.16 0.35 5.05
CA ILE A 33 -8.76 -0.50 3.92
C ILE A 33 -9.84 -1.52 3.60
N ALA A 34 -10.36 -2.24 4.61
CA ALA A 34 -11.42 -3.22 4.41
C ALA A 34 -12.69 -2.59 3.84
N ASP A 35 -13.09 -1.42 4.33
CA ASP A 35 -14.25 -0.67 3.84
C ASP A 35 -14.04 -0.23 2.38
N ARG A 36 -12.84 0.24 2.04
CA ARG A 36 -12.53 0.67 0.68
C ARG A 36 -12.50 -0.50 -0.31
N LEU A 37 -12.00 -1.66 0.10
CA LEU A 37 -12.01 -2.89 -0.72
C LEU A 37 -13.43 -3.38 -1.06
N ARG A 38 -14.46 -2.99 -0.29
CA ARG A 38 -15.86 -3.35 -0.62
C ARG A 38 -16.42 -2.54 -1.79
N VAL A 39 -15.83 -1.40 -2.11
CA VAL A 39 -16.31 -0.47 -3.14
C VAL A 39 -15.33 -0.33 -4.31
N CYS A 40 -14.12 -0.87 -4.18
CA CYS A 40 -13.02 -0.70 -5.10
C CYS A 40 -12.19 -1.98 -5.11
N ASP A 41 -12.09 -2.62 -6.26
CA ASP A 41 -11.12 -3.68 -6.51
C ASP A 41 -9.70 -3.09 -6.66
N ALA A 42 -8.69 -3.95 -6.54
CA ALA A 42 -7.29 -3.54 -6.53
C ALA A 42 -6.90 -2.79 -7.83
N ASP A 43 -7.47 -3.19 -8.97
CA ASP A 43 -7.21 -2.57 -10.26
C ASP A 43 -7.73 -1.13 -10.34
N CYS A 44 -8.89 -0.86 -9.75
CA CYS A 44 -9.43 0.50 -9.66
C CYS A 44 -8.57 1.40 -8.75
N CYS A 45 -8.06 0.87 -7.63
CA CYS A 45 -7.11 1.59 -6.79
C CYS A 45 -5.81 1.89 -7.54
N ALA A 46 -5.27 0.91 -8.27
CA ALA A 46 -4.03 1.07 -9.03
C ALA A 46 -4.16 2.13 -10.13
N ALA A 47 -5.28 2.15 -10.86
CA ALA A 47 -5.55 3.15 -11.88
C ALA A 47 -5.61 4.58 -11.32
N TYR A 48 -6.32 4.77 -10.20
CA TYR A 48 -6.38 6.08 -9.54
C TYR A 48 -5.00 6.54 -9.06
N VAL A 49 -4.25 5.63 -8.43
CA VAL A 49 -2.89 5.91 -7.96
C VAL A 49 -1.96 6.28 -9.12
N ALA A 50 -2.07 5.62 -10.27
CA ALA A 50 -1.28 5.92 -11.45
C ALA A 50 -1.61 7.31 -12.03
N GLN A 51 -2.88 7.71 -12.02
CA GLN A 51 -3.30 9.04 -12.43
C GLN A 51 -2.67 10.12 -11.55
N GLU A 52 -2.79 9.99 -10.23
CA GLU A 52 -2.22 10.94 -9.26
C GLU A 52 -0.70 11.04 -9.37
N ALA A 53 -0.02 9.93 -9.66
CA ALA A 53 1.42 9.91 -9.90
C ALA A 53 1.84 10.71 -11.15
N GLY A 54 0.96 10.79 -12.16
CA GLY A 54 1.19 11.58 -13.37
C GLY A 54 0.83 13.05 -13.20
N ASP A 55 -0.33 13.33 -12.59
CA ASP A 55 -0.87 14.70 -12.48
C ASP A 55 -0.19 15.51 -11.36
N HIS A 56 0.11 14.85 -10.23
CA HIS A 56 0.58 15.48 -9.00
C HIS A 56 1.72 14.68 -8.35
N PRO A 57 2.89 14.56 -9.02
CA PRO A 57 3.94 13.62 -8.62
C PRO A 57 4.49 13.88 -7.20
N GLU A 58 4.61 15.14 -6.76
CA GLU A 58 5.11 15.46 -5.41
C GLU A 58 4.09 15.10 -4.32
N GLU A 59 2.82 15.41 -4.54
CA GLU A 59 1.72 15.10 -3.61
C GLU A 59 1.52 13.59 -3.51
N TYR A 60 1.49 12.92 -4.67
CA TYR A 60 1.50 11.46 -4.78
C TYR A 60 2.65 10.85 -3.98
N ALA A 61 3.88 11.32 -4.19
CA ALA A 61 5.04 10.72 -3.55
C ALA A 61 5.01 10.87 -2.01
N ALA A 62 4.59 12.03 -1.51
CA ALA A 62 4.42 12.25 -0.08
C ALA A 62 3.33 11.35 0.52
N ARG A 63 2.19 11.25 -0.16
CA ARG A 63 1.04 10.45 0.26
C ARG A 63 1.32 8.95 0.23
N MET A 64 1.98 8.46 -0.83
CA MET A 64 2.31 7.05 -0.99
C MET A 64 3.36 6.59 0.03
N ARG A 65 4.37 7.43 0.32
CA ARG A 65 5.31 7.13 1.41
C ARG A 65 4.61 6.96 2.75
N TRP A 66 3.69 7.88 3.08
CA TRP A 66 2.88 7.74 4.30
C TRP A 66 2.04 6.46 4.30
N ALA A 67 1.38 6.14 3.19
CA ALA A 67 0.55 4.95 3.08
C ALA A 67 1.35 3.66 3.26
N LEU A 68 2.51 3.55 2.61
CA LEU A 68 3.42 2.40 2.74
C LEU A 68 3.88 2.22 4.19
N THR A 69 4.41 3.27 4.83
CA THR A 69 4.86 3.20 6.22
C THR A 69 3.73 2.80 7.17
N THR A 70 2.53 3.37 6.96
CA THR A 70 1.35 3.10 7.80
C THR A 70 0.86 1.67 7.63
N VAL A 71 0.86 1.14 6.40
CA VAL A 71 0.50 -0.26 6.14
C VAL A 71 1.53 -1.23 6.71
N CYS A 72 2.83 -0.97 6.56
CA CYS A 72 3.87 -1.81 7.16
C CYS A 72 3.69 -1.91 8.69
N HIS A 73 3.31 -0.81 9.35
CA HIS A 73 3.01 -0.81 10.78
C HIS A 73 1.74 -1.60 11.11
N ALA A 74 0.64 -1.37 10.39
CA ALA A 74 -0.64 -2.00 10.67
C ALA A 74 -0.74 -3.48 10.22
N TYR A 75 0.15 -3.92 9.31
CA TYR A 75 0.21 -5.27 8.73
C TYR A 75 1.66 -5.82 8.71
N PRO A 76 2.24 -6.15 9.86
CA PRO A 76 3.63 -6.61 9.94
C PRO A 76 3.91 -7.91 9.16
N HIS A 77 2.89 -8.74 8.90
CA HIS A 77 3.01 -9.96 8.09
C HIS A 77 2.90 -9.72 6.58
N ALA A 78 2.28 -8.62 6.14
CA ALA A 78 2.24 -8.25 4.71
C ALA A 78 3.60 -7.70 4.26
N ASP A 79 4.35 -7.10 5.18
CA ASP A 79 5.74 -6.67 4.98
C ASP A 79 6.70 -7.86 4.77
N SER A 80 6.39 -9.03 5.33
CA SER A 80 7.22 -10.24 5.14
C SER A 80 7.29 -10.65 3.67
N HIS A 81 6.23 -10.41 2.88
CA HIS A 81 6.26 -10.60 1.43
C HIS A 81 7.03 -9.50 0.69
N LEU A 82 7.02 -8.25 1.16
CA LEU A 82 7.87 -7.19 0.61
C LEU A 82 9.35 -7.48 0.86
N ARG A 83 9.71 -7.87 2.10
CA ARG A 83 11.09 -8.27 2.44
C ARG A 83 11.51 -9.54 1.71
N SER A 84 10.60 -10.50 1.52
CA SER A 84 10.86 -11.71 0.73
C SER A 84 10.91 -11.46 -0.79
N ARG A 85 10.29 -10.40 -1.32
CA ARG A 85 10.45 -9.98 -2.73
C ARG A 85 11.68 -9.11 -2.94
N ALA A 86 12.04 -8.29 -1.95
CA ALA A 86 13.29 -7.53 -1.93
C ALA A 86 14.51 -8.45 -1.71
N TYR A 87 14.31 -9.61 -1.08
CA TYR A 87 15.27 -10.70 -1.01
C TYR A 87 15.00 -11.72 -2.12
N ASP A 88 15.52 -11.47 -3.33
CA ASP A 88 15.60 -12.47 -4.39
C ASP A 88 17.03 -13.04 -4.47
N PRO A 89 17.33 -14.16 -3.78
CA PRO A 89 18.65 -14.80 -3.85
C PRO A 89 18.89 -15.50 -5.20
N CYS A 90 17.89 -15.64 -6.07
CA CYS A 90 18.05 -16.27 -7.39
C CYS A 90 18.60 -15.34 -8.47
N HIS A 91 18.81 -14.06 -8.19
CA HIS A 91 19.73 -13.21 -8.96
C HIS A 91 21.17 -13.27 -8.40
N GLN A 92 21.58 -14.40 -7.79
CA GLN A 92 22.96 -14.61 -7.37
C GLN A 92 23.39 -16.08 -7.40
N VAL A 93 23.12 -16.76 -8.52
CA VAL A 93 23.98 -17.87 -8.98
C VAL A 93 23.87 -17.94 -10.50
N ALA A 94 24.67 -17.11 -11.16
CA ALA A 94 25.02 -17.30 -12.56
C ALA A 94 25.93 -18.52 -12.69
N ALA A 95 25.58 -19.37 -13.66
CA ALA A 95 26.38 -20.33 -14.44
C ALA A 95 27.54 -21.08 -13.75
#